data_AF-A0A9D9GZ90-F1
#
_entry.id   AF-A0A9D9GZ90-F1
#
_cell.length_a   1.000
_cell.length_b   1.000
_cell.length_c   1.000
_cell.angle_alpha   90.00
_cell.angle_beta   90.00
_cell.angle_gamma   90.00
#
_symmetry.space_group_name_H-M   'P 1'
#
loop_
_entity.id
_entity.type
_entity.pdbx_description
1 polymer ?
#
loop_
_entity_poly.entity_id
_entity_poly.type
_entity_poly.pdbx_seq_one_letter_code
_entity_poly.pdbx_strand_id
1 'polypeptide(L)'
;MSLSVSGVSNGNKAVSKDETIKKKRELRAKGDYVIDKKTTVSELAKKFGMSVDEFKKQTGIKGSTLKPGQIIKNVPTGQIPSGKGLTALAREYGMTLSEFCALNGIDRNYPPQKGEMFYVKFKAENNSSAKSKSSEVNAGEAGLAVPELDAETRAEVSKIKSPEEIAKALYEEADNKAGAVGKDKFNAIFAKLNKDNIN
;
A
#
# COMPACT_ATOMS: atom_id res chain seq x y z
N MET A 1 38.67 -18.19 44.76
CA MET A 1 37.77 -17.71 45.83
C MET A 1 36.78 -16.74 45.22
N SER A 2 35.51 -17.13 45.24
CA SER A 2 34.36 -16.31 44.84
C SER A 2 34.30 -15.01 45.66
N LEU A 3 33.71 -13.96 45.09
CA LEU A 3 32.69 -13.15 45.76
C LEU A 3 31.84 -12.44 44.70
N SER A 4 30.54 -12.72 44.80
CA SER A 4 29.43 -12.21 44.02
C SER A 4 29.19 -10.73 44.27
N VAL A 5 28.67 -10.00 43.28
CA VAL A 5 27.73 -8.92 43.59
C VAL A 5 26.58 -8.91 42.60
N SER A 6 25.40 -9.10 43.18
CA SER A 6 24.09 -9.08 42.58
C SER A 6 23.70 -7.66 42.18
N GLY A 7 23.09 -7.52 41.01
CA GLY A 7 22.54 -6.26 40.53
C GLY A 7 21.54 -6.46 39.40
N VAL A 8 20.63 -7.42 39.56
CA VAL A 8 19.44 -7.53 38.70
C VAL A 8 18.49 -6.41 39.11
N SER A 9 18.56 -5.27 38.42
CA SER A 9 17.49 -4.29 38.44
C SER A 9 16.45 -4.69 37.40
N ASN A 10 15.49 -5.50 37.84
CA ASN A 10 14.30 -5.85 37.07
C ASN A 10 13.30 -4.69 37.16
N GLY A 11 13.56 -3.63 36.40
CA GLY A 11 12.62 -2.52 36.23
C GLY A 11 11.68 -2.81 35.05
N ASN A 12 10.41 -3.11 35.33
CA ASN A 12 9.33 -2.97 34.36
C ASN A 12 9.24 -1.49 33.93
N LYS A 13 10.05 -1.11 32.94
CA LYS A 13 10.05 0.22 32.35
C LYS A 13 8.85 0.28 31.42
N ALA A 14 7.85 1.11 31.73
CA ALA A 14 6.86 1.52 30.75
C ALA A 14 7.61 2.18 29.60
N VAL A 15 7.85 1.43 28.52
CA VAL A 15 8.56 1.91 27.34
C VAL A 15 7.69 2.98 26.72
N SER A 16 8.14 4.23 26.77
CA SER A 16 7.43 5.37 26.17
C SER A 16 7.12 5.05 24.70
N LYS A 17 5.94 5.47 24.22
CA LYS A 17 5.49 5.22 22.83
C LYS A 17 6.54 5.64 21.79
N ASP A 18 7.31 6.67 22.11
CA ASP A 18 8.45 7.18 21.33
C ASP A 18 9.64 6.20 21.23
N GLU A 19 10.08 5.61 22.35
CA GLU A 19 11.14 4.58 22.38
C GLU A 19 10.74 3.35 21.53
N THR A 20 9.46 2.97 21.54
CA THR A 20 8.95 1.85 20.74
C THR A 20 8.94 2.16 19.24
N ILE A 21 8.51 3.37 18.85
CA ILE A 21 8.53 3.78 17.44
C ILE A 21 9.97 3.87 16.92
N LYS A 22 10.89 4.45 17.71
CA LYS A 22 12.31 4.50 17.36
C LYS A 22 12.89 3.11 17.12
N LYS A 23 12.65 2.18 18.03
CA LYS A 23 13.11 0.78 17.89
C LYS A 23 12.53 0.10 16.65
N LYS A 24 11.24 0.29 16.34
CA LYS A 24 10.61 -0.25 15.12
C LYS A 24 11.23 0.33 13.84
N ARG A 25 11.58 1.63 13.82
CA ARG A 25 12.25 2.27 12.69
C ARG A 25 13.65 1.71 12.46
N GLU A 26 14.41 1.50 13.54
CA GLU A 26 15.74 0.87 13.47
C GLU A 26 15.68 -0.56 12.93
N LEU A 27 14.68 -1.34 13.36
CA LEU A 27 14.46 -2.70 12.85
C LEU A 27 14.15 -2.69 11.35
N ARG A 28 13.22 -1.83 10.91
CA ARG A 28 12.91 -1.64 9.48
C ARG A 28 14.11 -1.18 8.67
N ALA A 29 14.93 -0.29 9.21
CA ALA A 29 16.15 0.17 8.55
C ALA A 29 17.18 -0.95 8.34
N LYS A 30 17.18 -1.96 9.21
CA LYS A 30 18.03 -3.16 9.09
C LYS A 30 17.39 -4.29 8.28
N GLY A 31 16.12 -4.16 7.89
CA GLY A 31 15.35 -5.27 7.31
C GLY A 31 15.04 -6.38 8.32
N ASP A 32 15.02 -6.06 9.61
CA ASP A 32 14.66 -6.97 10.70
C ASP A 32 13.16 -6.84 11.01
N TYR A 33 12.45 -7.95 11.16
CA TYR A 33 11.03 -8.00 11.51
C TYR A 33 10.81 -8.83 12.79
N VAL A 34 10.07 -8.28 13.75
CA VAL A 34 9.76 -8.98 15.01
C VAL A 34 8.39 -9.64 14.89
N ILE A 35 8.31 -10.91 15.24
CA ILE A 35 7.07 -11.68 15.26
C ILE A 35 6.24 -11.31 16.51
N ASP A 36 5.11 -10.65 16.32
CA ASP A 36 4.24 -10.24 17.44
C ASP A 36 3.48 -11.42 18.06
N LYS A 37 3.02 -12.37 17.23
CA LYS A 37 2.20 -13.52 17.63
C LYS A 37 2.69 -14.79 16.97
N LYS A 38 2.42 -15.94 17.60
CA LYS A 38 2.76 -17.26 17.04
C LYS A 38 2.11 -17.38 15.66
N THR A 39 2.93 -17.66 14.65
CA THR A 39 2.52 -17.73 13.24
C THR A 39 3.41 -18.73 12.51
N THR A 40 3.10 -19.04 11.27
CA THR A 40 3.91 -19.90 10.41
C THR A 40 4.65 -19.10 9.34
N VAL A 41 5.71 -19.70 8.79
CA VAL A 41 6.44 -19.10 7.66
C VAL A 41 5.52 -18.91 6.45
N SER A 42 4.55 -19.81 6.24
CA SER A 42 3.58 -19.67 5.14
C SER A 42 2.70 -18.44 5.28
N GLU A 43 2.18 -18.18 6.48
CA GLU A 43 1.37 -16.98 6.75
C GLU A 43 2.18 -15.70 6.59
N LEU A 44 3.43 -15.70 7.07
CA LEU A 44 4.30 -14.54 6.95
C LEU A 44 4.70 -14.29 5.49
N ALA A 45 5.09 -15.32 4.75
CA ALA A 45 5.40 -15.23 3.32
C ALA A 45 4.22 -14.64 2.53
N LYS A 46 2.99 -15.11 2.81
CA LYS A 46 1.76 -14.56 2.21
C LYS A 46 1.55 -13.08 2.53
N LYS A 47 1.82 -12.65 3.77
CA LYS A 47 1.75 -11.22 4.14
C LYS A 47 2.71 -10.36 3.31
N PHE A 48 3.90 -10.89 3.04
CA PHE A 48 4.91 -10.25 2.20
C PHE A 48 4.69 -10.50 0.69
N GLY A 49 3.65 -11.23 0.28
CA GLY A 49 3.39 -11.53 -1.13
C GLY A 49 4.41 -12.47 -1.79
N MET A 50 5.10 -13.28 -1.00
CA MET A 50 6.14 -14.21 -1.46
C MET A 50 5.68 -15.67 -1.39
N SER A 51 6.30 -16.53 -2.18
CA SER A 51 6.22 -17.98 -1.96
C SER A 51 6.97 -18.37 -0.68
N VAL A 52 6.62 -19.52 -0.10
CA VAL A 52 7.27 -20.02 1.13
C VAL A 52 8.77 -20.23 0.91
N ASP A 53 9.13 -20.79 -0.24
CA ASP A 53 10.52 -21.10 -0.58
C ASP A 53 11.34 -19.84 -0.81
N GLU A 54 10.79 -18.85 -1.51
CA GLU A 54 11.46 -17.57 -1.75
C GLU A 54 11.63 -16.79 -0.45
N PHE A 55 10.60 -16.77 0.40
CA PHE A 55 10.68 -16.14 1.71
C PHE A 55 11.73 -16.81 2.60
N LYS A 56 11.79 -18.16 2.62
CA LYS A 56 12.83 -18.89 3.37
C LYS A 56 14.23 -18.63 2.83
N LYS A 57 14.39 -18.59 1.51
CA LYS A 57 15.67 -18.29 0.86
C LYS A 57 16.16 -16.88 1.21
N GLN A 58 15.26 -15.90 1.18
CA GLN A 58 15.56 -14.51 1.50
C GLN A 58 15.91 -14.33 2.99
N THR A 59 15.12 -14.93 3.88
CA THR A 59 15.24 -14.72 5.34
C THR A 59 16.16 -15.71 6.04
N GLY A 60 16.54 -16.81 5.38
CA GLY A 60 17.36 -17.88 5.95
C GLY A 60 16.64 -18.79 6.96
N ILE A 61 15.31 -18.73 7.05
CA ILE A 61 14.53 -19.52 8.03
C ILE A 61 14.49 -21.00 7.61
N LYS A 62 14.92 -21.89 8.49
CA LYS A 62 14.88 -23.35 8.29
C LYS A 62 13.61 -24.03 8.81
N GLY A 63 12.92 -23.40 9.76
CA GLY A 63 11.70 -23.93 10.37
C GLY A 63 10.40 -23.58 9.62
N SER A 64 9.29 -24.14 10.07
CA SER A 64 7.94 -23.81 9.57
C SER A 64 7.12 -22.96 10.54
N THR A 65 7.46 -23.00 11.83
CA THR A 65 6.74 -22.31 12.91
C THR A 65 7.62 -21.19 13.48
N LEU A 66 7.04 -20.01 13.65
CA LEU A 66 7.68 -18.83 14.19
C LEU A 66 7.13 -18.51 15.58
N LYS A 67 8.04 -18.24 16.52
CA LYS A 67 7.67 -17.93 17.90
C LYS A 67 7.50 -16.41 18.09
N PRO A 68 6.60 -15.97 18.99
CA PRO A 68 6.55 -14.57 19.40
C PRO A 68 7.92 -14.07 19.87
N GLY A 69 8.27 -12.83 19.52
CA GLY A 69 9.56 -12.21 19.82
C GLY A 69 10.71 -12.66 18.92
N GLN A 70 10.51 -13.62 18.02
CA GLN A 70 11.53 -14.02 17.06
C GLN A 70 11.82 -12.90 16.05
N ILE A 71 13.10 -12.65 15.76
CA ILE A 71 13.53 -11.67 14.76
C ILE A 71 13.82 -12.40 13.45
N ILE A 72 13.19 -11.94 12.37
CA ILE A 72 13.39 -12.39 11.00
C ILE A 72 14.22 -11.34 10.27
N LYS A 73 15.33 -11.74 9.66
CA LYS A 73 16.23 -10.83 8.95
C LYS A 73 15.90 -10.78 7.47
N ASN A 74 16.37 -9.74 6.78
CA ASN A 74 16.28 -9.55 5.33
C ASN A 74 14.84 -9.54 4.80
N VAL A 75 13.86 -9.09 5.60
CA VAL A 75 12.50 -8.92 5.06
C VAL A 75 12.46 -7.77 4.04
N PRO A 76 11.57 -7.82 3.04
CA PRO A 76 11.43 -6.74 2.07
C PRO A 76 11.07 -5.41 2.74
N THR A 77 11.88 -4.39 2.47
CA THR A 77 11.68 -3.03 2.96
C THR A 77 11.85 -2.01 1.83
N GLY A 78 11.06 -0.93 1.87
CA GLY A 78 11.13 0.18 0.94
C GLY A 78 11.34 1.50 1.67
N GLN A 79 12.11 2.39 1.05
CA GLN A 79 12.34 3.74 1.54
C GLN A 79 11.24 4.68 1.05
N ILE A 80 10.73 5.57 1.92
CA ILE A 80 9.80 6.59 1.45
C ILE A 80 10.50 7.58 0.50
N PRO A 81 9.98 7.76 -0.73
CA PRO A 81 10.53 8.72 -1.66
C PRO A 81 10.37 10.16 -1.14
N SER A 82 11.36 11.00 -1.45
CA SER A 82 11.32 12.42 -1.07
C SER A 82 10.07 13.11 -1.60
N GLY A 83 9.34 13.81 -0.73
CA GLY A 83 8.12 14.55 -1.09
C GLY A 83 6.89 13.68 -1.39
N LYS A 84 6.97 12.37 -1.20
CA LYS A 84 5.83 11.45 -1.34
C LYS A 84 5.44 10.82 0.00
N GLY A 85 4.17 10.45 0.14
CA GLY A 85 3.64 9.82 1.36
C GLY A 85 3.57 8.28 1.29
N LEU A 86 3.00 7.67 2.33
CA LEU A 86 2.81 6.21 2.45
C LEU A 86 2.12 5.61 1.21
N THR A 87 1.14 6.33 0.65
CA THR A 87 0.38 5.89 -0.53
C THR A 87 1.26 5.67 -1.76
N ALA A 88 2.27 6.50 -1.96
CA ALA A 88 3.16 6.36 -3.12
C ALA A 88 4.02 5.10 -2.99
N LEU A 89 4.60 4.88 -1.80
CA LEU A 89 5.39 3.69 -1.52
C LEU A 89 4.54 2.42 -1.63
N ALA A 90 3.32 2.42 -1.06
CA ALA A 90 2.41 1.30 -1.17
C ALA A 90 2.12 0.95 -2.64
N ARG A 91 1.78 1.95 -3.47
CA ARG A 91 1.50 1.77 -4.91
C ARG A 91 2.71 1.25 -5.68
N GLU A 92 3.90 1.72 -5.36
CA GLU A 92 5.15 1.28 -6.01
C GLU A 92 5.41 -0.22 -5.86
N TYR A 93 4.97 -0.79 -4.74
CA TYR A 93 5.02 -2.21 -4.41
C TYR A 93 3.68 -2.95 -4.60
N GLY A 94 2.73 -2.35 -5.32
CA GLY A 94 1.45 -3.00 -5.66
C GLY A 94 0.52 -3.26 -4.46
N MET A 95 0.63 -2.47 -3.40
CA MET A 95 -0.21 -2.56 -2.20
C MET A 95 -1.24 -1.43 -2.14
N THR A 96 -2.39 -1.71 -1.55
CA THR A 96 -3.29 -0.64 -1.09
C THR A 96 -2.72 0.03 0.16
N LEU A 97 -3.13 1.29 0.42
CA LEU A 97 -2.73 2.00 1.64
C LEU A 97 -3.13 1.22 2.90
N SER A 98 -4.31 0.58 2.90
CA SER A 98 -4.80 -0.18 4.04
C SER A 98 -3.95 -1.42 4.33
N GLU A 99 -3.54 -2.16 3.31
CA GLU A 99 -2.64 -3.31 3.47
C GLU A 99 -1.26 -2.86 3.96
N PHE A 100 -0.74 -1.76 3.43
CA PHE A 100 0.55 -1.21 3.85
C PHE A 100 0.53 -0.80 5.33
N CYS A 101 -0.52 -0.10 5.76
CA CYS A 101 -0.72 0.27 7.16
C CYS A 101 -0.81 -0.97 8.06
N ALA A 102 -1.56 -2.00 7.65
CA ALA A 102 -1.72 -3.24 8.41
C ALA A 102 -0.41 -4.03 8.54
N LEU A 103 0.39 -4.13 7.47
CA LEU A 103 1.70 -4.79 7.49
C LEU A 103 2.67 -4.10 8.45
N ASN A 104 2.63 -2.77 8.49
CA ASN A 104 3.51 -1.95 9.31
C ASN A 104 2.98 -1.70 10.73
N GLY A 105 1.71 -1.99 11.00
CA GLY A 105 1.07 -1.68 12.28
C GLY A 105 1.05 -0.18 12.56
N ILE A 106 0.75 0.63 11.53
CA ILE A 106 0.68 2.10 11.60
C ILE A 106 -0.70 2.58 11.14
N ASP A 107 -1.10 3.76 11.61
CA ASP A 107 -2.34 4.40 11.17
C ASP A 107 -2.21 5.02 9.77
N ARG A 108 -3.35 5.24 9.10
CA ARG A 108 -3.41 5.91 7.78
C ARG A 108 -2.84 7.33 7.80
N ASN A 109 -2.93 8.00 8.95
CA ASN A 109 -2.45 9.36 9.17
C ASN A 109 -1.05 9.40 9.79
N TYR A 110 -0.32 8.27 9.83
CA TYR A 110 1.04 8.24 10.34
C TYR A 110 1.91 9.23 9.53
N PRO A 111 2.58 10.21 10.16
CA PRO A 111 3.41 11.18 9.46
C PRO A 111 4.81 10.60 9.18
N PRO A 112 5.09 10.10 7.95
CA PRO A 112 6.40 9.55 7.66
C PRO A 112 7.48 10.63 7.64
N GLN A 113 8.69 10.27 8.06
CA GLN A 113 9.86 11.12 7.86
C GLN A 113 10.56 10.79 6.54
N LYS A 114 11.28 11.79 5.99
CA LYS A 114 12.10 11.62 4.79
C LYS A 114 13.11 10.48 5.01
N GLY A 115 13.13 9.52 4.09
CA GLY A 115 14.06 8.40 4.13
C GLY A 115 13.72 7.31 5.15
N GLU A 116 12.54 7.37 5.78
CA GLU A 116 12.07 6.31 6.66
C GLU A 116 11.77 5.01 5.89
N MET A 117 12.23 3.88 6.43
CA MET A 117 12.05 2.55 5.86
C MET A 117 10.79 1.89 6.40
N PHE A 118 10.06 1.19 5.54
CA PHE A 118 8.84 0.44 5.87
C PHE A 118 8.90 -0.96 5.29
N TYR A 119 8.22 -1.90 5.94
CA TYR A 119 7.99 -3.21 5.36
C TYR A 119 7.05 -3.08 4.16
N VAL A 120 7.39 -3.75 3.07
CA VAL A 120 6.65 -3.74 1.81
C VAL A 120 6.42 -5.17 1.35
N LYS A 121 5.49 -5.39 0.44
CA LYS A 121 5.42 -6.69 -0.25
C LYS A 121 6.61 -6.83 -1.20
N PHE A 122 7.02 -8.07 -1.44
CA PHE A 122 7.99 -8.37 -2.46
C PHE A 122 7.43 -8.01 -3.83
N LYS A 123 8.22 -7.24 -4.58
CA LYS A 123 7.97 -6.95 -5.98
C LYS A 123 8.85 -7.89 -6.79
N ALA A 124 8.26 -8.91 -7.41
CA ALA A 124 8.99 -9.75 -8.34
C ALA A 124 9.55 -8.87 -9.46
N GLU A 125 10.86 -8.84 -9.60
CA GLU A 125 11.52 -8.09 -10.66
C GLU A 125 11.21 -8.74 -12.00
N ASN A 126 10.58 -7.99 -12.92
CA ASN A 126 10.32 -8.34 -14.32
C ASN A 126 9.61 -9.68 -14.58
N ASN A 127 8.34 -9.78 -14.20
CA ASN A 127 7.34 -10.45 -15.04
C ASN A 127 5.96 -9.81 -14.88
N SER A 128 5.80 -8.62 -15.46
CA SER A 128 4.49 -7.97 -15.65
C SER A 128 3.70 -8.60 -16.82
N SER A 129 3.79 -9.90 -17.03
CA SER A 129 2.93 -10.66 -17.95
C SER A 129 2.63 -12.08 -17.46
N ALA A 130 2.37 -12.24 -16.15
CA ALA A 130 1.75 -13.46 -15.65
C ALA A 130 0.66 -13.13 -14.61
N LYS A 131 -0.52 -12.84 -15.16
CA LYS A 131 -1.83 -13.19 -14.56
C LYS A 131 -2.02 -12.69 -13.12
N SER A 132 -2.28 -11.38 -13.00
CA SER A 132 -3.47 -11.00 -12.26
C SER A 132 -4.64 -11.75 -12.90
N LYS A 133 -5.01 -12.89 -12.33
CA LYS A 133 -6.44 -13.21 -12.19
C LYS A 133 -6.98 -12.14 -11.23
N SER A 134 -7.09 -10.91 -11.74
CA SER A 134 -8.33 -10.18 -11.55
C SER A 134 -9.39 -11.16 -12.01
N SER A 135 -10.33 -11.45 -11.12
CA SER A 135 -11.65 -11.87 -11.54
C SER A 135 -12.02 -11.14 -12.83
N GLU A 136 -11.92 -11.83 -13.96
CA GLU A 136 -12.84 -11.65 -15.06
C GLU A 136 -14.22 -11.79 -14.43
N VAL A 137 -14.80 -10.66 -14.03
CA VAL A 137 -16.22 -10.52 -14.19
C VAL A 137 -16.42 -10.70 -15.69
N ASN A 138 -16.89 -11.89 -16.04
CA ASN A 138 -17.59 -12.09 -17.29
C ASN A 138 -18.49 -10.87 -17.45
N ALA A 139 -18.22 -10.04 -18.45
CA ALA A 139 -19.28 -9.29 -19.11
C ALA A 139 -20.16 -10.31 -19.84
N GLY A 140 -20.77 -11.20 -19.05
CA GLY A 140 -22.02 -11.79 -19.42
C GLY A 140 -23.00 -10.64 -19.49
N GLU A 141 -23.73 -10.60 -20.59
CA GLU A 141 -24.99 -9.89 -20.72
C GLU A 141 -25.83 -10.14 -19.46
N ALA A 142 -25.77 -9.20 -18.54
CA ALA A 142 -26.73 -9.02 -17.47
C ALA A 142 -26.73 -7.53 -17.20
N GLY A 143 -27.79 -6.86 -17.66
CA GLY A 143 -27.93 -5.43 -17.60
C GLY A 143 -27.59 -4.89 -16.21
N LEU A 144 -26.44 -4.22 -16.11
CA LEU A 144 -26.24 -3.23 -15.06
C LEU A 144 -26.93 -1.98 -15.55
N ALA A 145 -28.03 -1.65 -14.87
CA ALA A 145 -28.58 -0.31 -14.90
C ALA A 145 -27.44 0.69 -14.79
N VAL A 146 -27.23 1.43 -15.88
CA VAL A 146 -26.54 2.71 -15.85
C VAL A 146 -27.20 3.46 -14.69
N PRO A 147 -26.48 3.86 -13.61
CA PRO A 147 -27.05 4.86 -12.73
C PRO A 147 -27.35 6.05 -13.64
N GLU A 148 -28.64 6.29 -13.81
CA GLU A 148 -29.17 7.31 -14.70
C GLU A 148 -28.45 8.61 -14.33
N LEU A 149 -27.59 9.11 -15.23
CA LEU A 149 -27.05 10.47 -15.12
C LEU A 149 -28.27 11.37 -14.87
N ASP A 150 -28.30 12.06 -13.73
CA ASP A 150 -29.37 13.00 -13.46
C ASP A 150 -29.48 13.95 -14.67
N ALA A 151 -30.72 14.27 -15.06
CA ALA A 151 -31.02 14.94 -16.32
C ALA A 151 -30.26 16.28 -16.45
N GLU A 152 -29.95 16.93 -15.33
CA GLU A 152 -29.14 18.15 -15.25
C GLU A 152 -27.70 17.90 -15.71
N THR A 153 -27.05 16.87 -15.17
CA THR A 153 -25.70 16.48 -15.54
C THR A 153 -25.59 16.07 -17.00
N ARG A 154 -26.58 15.35 -17.53
CA ARG A 154 -26.60 14.96 -18.95
C ARG A 154 -26.75 16.17 -19.88
N ALA A 155 -27.58 17.14 -19.48
CA ALA A 155 -27.77 18.38 -20.24
C ALA A 155 -26.51 19.24 -20.25
N GLU A 156 -25.81 19.38 -19.12
CA GLU A 156 -24.55 20.12 -19.04
C GLU A 156 -23.43 19.47 -19.84
N VAL A 157 -23.22 18.16 -19.68
CA VAL A 157 -22.17 17.44 -20.41
C VAL A 157 -22.42 17.49 -21.92
N SER A 158 -23.68 17.44 -22.39
CA SER A 158 -24.02 17.50 -23.82
C SER A 158 -23.64 18.81 -24.53
N LYS A 159 -23.57 19.93 -23.81
CA LYS A 159 -23.26 21.26 -24.35
C LYS A 159 -21.77 21.46 -24.66
N ILE A 160 -20.91 20.68 -24.03
CA ILE A 160 -19.46 20.72 -24.22
C ILE A 160 -19.12 20.10 -25.58
N LYS A 161 -18.63 20.91 -26.52
CA LYS A 161 -18.38 20.52 -27.91
C LYS A 161 -16.95 20.78 -28.37
N SER A 162 -16.25 21.72 -27.74
CA SER A 162 -14.87 22.08 -28.09
C SER A 162 -13.85 21.38 -27.17
N PRO A 163 -12.66 21.00 -27.68
CA PRO A 163 -11.55 20.51 -26.86
C PRO A 163 -11.21 21.42 -25.67
N GLU A 164 -11.27 22.74 -25.86
CA GLU A 164 -10.96 23.73 -24.83
C GLU A 164 -12.01 23.73 -23.71
N GLU A 165 -13.28 23.55 -24.07
CA GLU A 165 -14.38 23.45 -23.10
C GLU A 165 -14.31 22.15 -22.31
N ILE A 166 -13.89 21.05 -22.96
CA ILE A 166 -13.66 19.76 -22.30
C ILE A 166 -12.52 19.89 -21.29
N ALA A 167 -11.40 20.51 -21.68
CA ALA A 167 -10.27 20.74 -20.78
C ALA A 167 -10.70 21.57 -19.57
N LYS A 168 -11.38 22.70 -19.80
CA LYS A 168 -11.84 23.58 -18.71
C LYS A 168 -12.80 22.87 -17.75
N ALA A 169 -13.75 22.09 -18.26
CA ALA A 169 -14.69 21.33 -17.43
C ALA A 169 -14.00 20.23 -16.61
N LEU A 170 -12.97 19.57 -17.18
CA LEU A 170 -12.15 18.60 -16.44
C LEU A 170 -11.36 19.26 -15.31
N TYR A 171 -10.81 20.46 -15.55
CA TYR A 171 -10.10 21.23 -14.52
C TYR A 171 -11.03 21.67 -13.39
N GLU A 172 -12.21 22.21 -13.71
CA GLU A 172 -13.18 22.68 -12.71
C GLU A 172 -13.76 21.55 -11.86
N GLU A 173 -14.06 20.38 -12.45
CA GLU A 173 -14.53 19.22 -11.67
C GLU A 173 -13.40 18.59 -10.83
N ALA A 174 -12.14 18.71 -11.27
CA ALA A 174 -10.99 18.20 -10.52
C ALA A 174 -10.66 19.03 -9.28
N ASP A 175 -10.82 20.35 -9.34
CA ASP A 175 -10.49 21.26 -8.23
C ASP A 175 -11.55 21.22 -7.11
N ASN A 176 -12.82 21.06 -7.49
CA ASN A 176 -13.94 21.09 -6.53
C ASN A 176 -14.13 19.80 -5.70
N LYS A 177 -13.42 18.70 -6.02
CA LYS A 177 -13.57 17.43 -5.28
C LYS A 177 -12.28 16.62 -5.19
N ALA A 178 -11.78 16.44 -3.97
CA ALA A 178 -10.72 15.46 -3.70
C ALA A 178 -11.11 14.06 -4.22
N GLY A 179 -10.30 13.49 -5.12
CA GLY A 179 -10.54 12.20 -5.75
C GLY A 179 -11.56 12.23 -6.90
N ALA A 180 -11.33 13.03 -7.94
CA ALA A 180 -12.22 13.15 -9.09
C ALA A 180 -12.14 11.97 -10.10
N VAL A 181 -10.99 11.28 -10.16
CA VAL A 181 -10.80 10.13 -11.06
C VAL A 181 -11.73 8.97 -10.67
N GLY A 182 -12.63 8.58 -11.57
CA GLY A 182 -13.59 7.50 -11.37
C GLY A 182 -15.04 7.91 -11.07
N LYS A 183 -15.36 9.22 -11.04
CA LYS A 183 -16.74 9.70 -10.89
C LYS A 183 -17.46 9.82 -12.24
N ASP A 184 -18.77 9.57 -12.26
CA ASP A 184 -19.57 9.47 -13.49
C ASP A 184 -19.51 10.72 -14.37
N LYS A 185 -19.54 11.93 -13.76
CA LYS A 185 -19.41 13.21 -14.49
C LYS A 185 -18.05 13.34 -15.17
N PHE A 186 -16.98 13.06 -14.43
CA PHE A 186 -15.61 13.14 -14.94
C PHE A 186 -15.37 12.13 -16.07
N ASN A 187 -15.83 10.88 -15.89
CA ASN A 187 -15.71 9.83 -16.89
C ASN A 187 -16.48 10.18 -18.18
N ALA A 188 -17.67 10.79 -18.06
CA ALA A 188 -18.49 11.21 -19.19
C ALA A 188 -17.85 12.38 -19.98
N ILE A 189 -17.25 13.36 -19.29
CA ILE A 189 -16.52 14.47 -19.93
C ILE A 189 -15.25 13.93 -20.61
N PHE A 190 -14.53 13.03 -19.95
CA PHE A 190 -13.32 12.41 -20.49
C PHE A 190 -13.62 11.53 -21.72
N ALA A 191 -14.75 10.83 -21.75
CA ALA A 191 -15.17 10.02 -22.91
C ALA A 191 -15.49 10.85 -24.17
N LYS A 192 -15.71 12.17 -24.03
CA LYS A 192 -15.87 13.09 -25.17
C LYS A 192 -14.56 13.47 -25.86
N LEU A 193 -13.41 13.10 -25.29
CA LEU A 193 -12.12 13.21 -25.97
C LEU A 193 -12.02 12.14 -27.08
N ASN A 194 -12.63 12.42 -28.24
CA ASN A 194 -12.48 11.59 -29.43
C ASN A 194 -11.35 12.11 -30.33
N LYS A 195 -10.73 11.18 -31.07
CA LYS A 195 -9.53 11.36 -31.90
C LYS A 195 -9.63 12.47 -32.97
N ASP A 196 -10.84 12.92 -33.29
CA ASP A 196 -11.09 14.00 -34.27
C ASP A 196 -10.86 15.42 -33.69
N ASN A 197 -10.67 15.52 -32.37
CA ASN A 197 -10.44 16.76 -31.63
C ASN A 197 -8.98 16.91 -31.14
N ILE A 198 -8.10 16.00 -31.57
CA ILE A 198 -6.65 16.08 -31.39
C ILE A 198 -6.05 16.26 -32.79
N ASN A 199 -6.04 17.51 -33.27
CA ASN A 199 -5.20 17.95 -34.38
C ASN A 199 -4.22 19.00 -33.85
#